data_AF-A0AAJ1X4I2-F1
#
_entry.id   AF-A0AAJ1X4I2-F1
#
_cell.length_a   1.000
_cell.length_b   1.000
_cell.length_c   1.000
_cell.angle_alpha   90.00
_cell.angle_beta   90.00
_cell.angle_gamma   90.00
#
_symmetry.space_group_name_H-M   'P 1'
#
loop_
_entity.id
_entity.type
_entity.pdbx_description
1 polymer ?
#
loop_
_entity_poly.entity_id
_entity_poly.type
_entity_poly.pdbx_seq_one_letter_code
_entity_poly.pdbx_strand_id
1 'polypeptide(L)'
;MTKLIFVDVGSHEAQEFQALFLHGRRQYFHHWVKHLNRIRRAGGEACNRACYKTLLSDADFLKAHRSDVAYILVEPNARLCALETYRAADLTCNFALAAEPKVAALNRLFYSSQDRMGQGSSLFVEKPNVDTADFDWVLTIDPHRFAKEIAKAYSGDDKTTKIILRINNEGAEDDVIKAFHTVFGDRLVAVMGSLSDVEKVKGAEALDGLYRYIADAGIPFIPLHSDFATWPKAIAFVRSQLA
;
A
#
# COMPACT_ATOMS: atom_id res chain seq x y z
N MET A 1 -5.30 19.71 12.30
CA MET A 1 -5.71 18.40 12.82
C MET A 1 -5.70 17.45 11.64
N THR A 2 -5.11 16.27 11.77
CA THR A 2 -5.02 15.28 10.67
C THR A 2 -6.42 14.93 10.17
N LYS A 3 -6.65 15.03 8.85
CA LYS A 3 -7.95 14.73 8.23
C LYS A 3 -8.00 13.32 7.65
N LEU A 4 -6.84 12.80 7.25
CA LEU A 4 -6.69 11.52 6.57
C LEU A 4 -5.53 10.74 7.18
N ILE A 5 -5.76 9.47 7.49
CA ILE A 5 -4.70 8.52 7.81
C ILE A 5 -4.55 7.60 6.60
N PHE A 6 -3.33 7.51 6.09
CA PHE A 6 -2.98 6.65 4.97
C PHE A 6 -2.05 5.56 5.49
N VAL A 7 -2.54 4.33 5.55
CA VAL A 7 -1.75 3.18 5.98
C VAL A 7 -1.30 2.41 4.74
N ASP A 8 -0.01 2.34 4.51
CA ASP A 8 0.61 1.67 3.38
C ASP A 8 1.39 0.44 3.86
N VAL A 9 0.89 -0.73 3.47
CA VAL A 9 1.43 -2.04 3.84
C VAL A 9 2.13 -2.66 2.64
N GLY A 10 3.43 -2.93 2.78
CA GLY A 10 4.27 -3.61 1.78
C GLY A 10 4.57 -2.76 0.55
N SER A 11 4.86 -1.46 0.73
CA SER A 11 5.36 -0.61 -0.36
C SER A 11 6.88 -0.75 -0.47
N HIS A 12 7.31 -1.62 -1.36
CA HIS A 12 8.73 -1.78 -1.65
C HIS A 12 9.35 -0.43 -2.08
N GLU A 13 10.44 -0.04 -1.41
CA GLU A 13 11.10 1.26 -1.57
C GLU A 13 10.19 2.49 -1.34
N ALA A 14 9.02 2.32 -0.74
CA ALA A 14 8.03 3.38 -0.52
C ALA A 14 7.63 4.10 -1.82
N GLN A 15 7.55 3.39 -2.95
CA GLN A 15 7.33 3.98 -4.28
C GLN A 15 5.99 4.73 -4.38
N GLU A 16 4.92 4.21 -3.78
CA GLU A 16 3.61 4.84 -3.77
C GLU A 16 3.60 6.10 -2.90
N PHE A 17 4.25 6.05 -1.74
CA PHE A 17 4.47 7.24 -0.92
C PHE A 17 5.27 8.32 -1.67
N GLN A 18 6.33 7.91 -2.39
CA GLN A 18 7.09 8.82 -3.24
C GLN A 18 6.21 9.42 -4.34
N ALA A 19 5.39 8.59 -4.99
CA ALA A 19 4.46 9.03 -6.03
C ALA A 19 3.36 9.96 -5.52
N LEU A 20 3.01 9.92 -4.23
CA LEU A 20 2.03 10.85 -3.66
C LEU A 20 2.69 12.16 -3.21
N PHE A 21 3.86 12.09 -2.56
CA PHE A 21 4.37 13.22 -1.77
C PHE A 21 5.80 13.67 -2.09
N LEU A 22 6.65 12.83 -2.68
CA LEU A 22 8.09 13.15 -2.82
C LEU A 22 8.54 13.40 -4.26
N HIS A 23 7.92 12.76 -5.25
CA HIS A 23 8.31 12.90 -6.64
C HIS A 23 8.19 14.35 -7.13
N GLY A 24 9.28 14.90 -7.65
CA GLY A 24 9.28 16.16 -8.38
C GLY A 24 8.77 16.02 -9.81
N ARG A 25 8.63 17.15 -10.51
CA ARG A 25 8.17 17.18 -11.92
C ARG A 25 9.06 16.36 -12.85
N ARG A 26 10.38 16.30 -12.57
CA ARG A 26 11.33 15.51 -13.37
C ARG A 26 11.09 14.00 -13.19
N GLN A 27 10.86 13.54 -11.97
CA GLN A 27 10.53 12.14 -11.70
C GLN A 27 9.21 11.77 -12.38
N TYR A 28 8.14 12.55 -12.22
CA TYR A 28 6.88 12.31 -12.92
C TYR A 28 7.05 12.26 -14.43
N PHE A 29 7.84 13.17 -15.01
CA PHE A 29 8.08 13.19 -16.45
C PHE A 29 8.80 11.93 -16.91
N HIS A 30 9.81 11.48 -16.16
CA HIS A 30 10.52 10.23 -16.44
C HIS A 30 9.59 9.01 -16.42
N HIS A 31 8.74 8.89 -15.39
CA HIS A 31 7.76 7.80 -15.30
C HIS A 31 6.71 7.88 -16.41
N TRP A 32 6.26 9.09 -16.76
CA TRP A 32 5.32 9.31 -17.85
C TRP A 32 5.90 8.91 -19.21
N VAL A 33 7.16 9.28 -19.50
CA VAL A 33 7.84 8.87 -20.75
C VAL A 33 8.04 7.36 -20.79
N LYS A 34 8.43 6.74 -19.67
CA LYS A 34 8.52 5.27 -19.56
C LYS A 34 7.17 4.60 -19.85
N HIS A 35 6.09 5.13 -19.29
CA HIS A 35 4.72 4.68 -19.55
C HIS A 35 4.37 4.74 -21.04
N LEU A 36 4.57 5.90 -21.68
CA LEU A 36 4.29 6.06 -23.11
C LEU A 36 5.10 5.10 -23.99
N ASN A 37 6.37 4.88 -23.65
CA ASN A 37 7.22 3.91 -24.34
C ASN A 37 6.72 2.47 -24.15
N ARG A 38 6.25 2.11 -22.95
CA ARG A 38 5.61 0.82 -22.68
C ARG A 38 4.35 0.65 -23.52
N ILE A 39 3.45 1.64 -23.51
CA ILE A 39 2.20 1.61 -24.29
C ILE A 39 2.48 1.50 -25.79
N ARG A 40 3.48 2.22 -26.32
CA ARG A 40 3.88 2.10 -27.73
C ARG A 40 4.33 0.69 -28.11
N ARG A 41 4.92 -0.07 -27.18
CA ARG A 41 5.44 -1.43 -27.42
C ARG A 41 4.41 -2.52 -27.18
N ALA A 42 3.62 -2.39 -26.11
CA ALA A 42 2.75 -3.45 -25.60
C ALA A 42 1.25 -3.13 -25.68
N GLY A 43 0.87 -1.94 -26.16
CA GLY A 43 -0.51 -1.46 -26.15
C GLY A 43 -0.99 -1.02 -24.76
N GLY A 44 -2.27 -0.67 -24.67
CA GLY A 44 -2.94 -0.18 -23.45
C GLY A 44 -3.30 1.31 -23.51
N GLU A 45 -3.83 1.83 -22.40
CA GLU A 45 -4.29 3.22 -22.31
C GLU A 45 -3.13 4.18 -21.97
N ALA A 46 -2.95 5.19 -22.81
CA ALA A 46 -1.96 6.23 -22.59
C ALA A 46 -2.53 7.37 -21.73
N CYS A 47 -1.86 7.71 -20.64
CA CYS A 47 -2.08 8.99 -19.98
C CYS A 47 -1.60 10.10 -20.92
N ASN A 48 -2.53 10.78 -21.59
CA ASN A 48 -2.20 11.86 -22.53
C ASN A 48 -1.69 13.12 -21.78
N ARG A 49 -1.36 14.19 -22.53
CA ARG A 49 -0.86 15.44 -21.94
C ARG A 49 -1.84 16.09 -20.95
N ALA A 50 -3.15 15.97 -21.17
CA ALA A 50 -4.16 16.52 -20.27
C ALA A 50 -4.23 15.72 -18.96
N CYS A 51 -4.21 14.39 -19.07
CA CYS A 51 -4.07 13.49 -17.92
C CYS A 51 -2.81 13.82 -17.10
N TYR A 52 -1.65 13.97 -17.77
CA TYR A 52 -0.38 14.30 -17.10
C TYR A 52 -0.41 15.66 -16.39
N LYS A 53 -1.00 16.69 -17.01
CA LYS A 53 -1.17 18.00 -16.36
C LYS A 53 -2.06 17.92 -15.11
N THR A 54 -3.13 17.13 -15.18
CA THR A 54 -4.06 16.93 -14.06
C THR A 54 -3.35 16.22 -12.92
N LEU A 55 -2.62 15.13 -13.21
CA LEU A 55 -1.77 14.43 -12.25
C LEU A 55 -0.81 15.38 -11.53
N LEU A 56 -0.10 16.24 -12.26
CA LEU A 56 0.83 17.20 -11.64
C LEU A 56 0.10 18.19 -10.73
N SER A 57 -1.07 18.67 -11.14
CA SER A 57 -1.90 19.57 -10.33
C SER A 57 -2.37 18.90 -9.04
N ASP A 58 -2.85 17.65 -9.14
CA ASP A 58 -3.31 16.89 -7.98
C ASP A 58 -2.15 16.56 -7.03
N ALA A 59 -1.00 16.17 -7.57
CA ALA A 59 0.21 15.91 -6.78
C ALA A 59 0.74 17.19 -6.09
N ASP A 60 0.75 18.32 -6.79
CA ASP A 60 1.16 19.61 -6.21
C ASP A 60 0.19 20.01 -5.06
N PHE A 61 -1.13 19.75 -5.22
CA PHE A 61 -2.12 19.94 -4.15
C PHE A 61 -1.84 19.05 -2.94
N LEU A 62 -1.60 17.75 -3.14
CA LEU A 62 -1.35 16.81 -2.04
C LEU A 62 -0.12 17.20 -1.22
N LYS A 63 0.95 17.64 -1.90
CA LYS A 63 2.18 18.10 -1.23
C LYS A 63 1.93 19.36 -0.41
N ALA A 64 1.15 20.31 -0.92
CA ALA A 64 0.77 21.51 -0.18
C ALA A 64 -0.07 21.19 1.08
N HIS A 65 -0.78 20.05 1.08
CA HIS A 65 -1.61 19.58 2.19
C HIS A 65 -1.01 18.35 2.90
N ARG A 66 0.31 18.15 2.81
CA ARG A 66 0.99 16.99 3.43
C ARG A 66 0.72 16.89 4.93
N SER A 67 0.57 18.02 5.62
CA SER A 67 0.27 18.12 7.05
C SER A 67 -1.15 17.71 7.44
N ASP A 68 -2.08 17.61 6.48
CA ASP A 68 -3.43 17.08 6.70
C ASP A 68 -3.50 15.55 6.62
N VAL A 69 -2.39 14.89 6.22
CA VAL A 69 -2.28 13.44 6.05
C VAL A 69 -1.29 12.89 7.07
N ALA A 70 -1.67 11.85 7.82
CA ALA A 70 -0.73 10.99 8.53
C ALA A 70 -0.43 9.77 7.65
N TYR A 71 0.79 9.65 7.17
CA TYR A 71 1.24 8.56 6.32
C TYR A 71 2.04 7.54 7.14
N ILE A 72 1.54 6.31 7.20
CA ILE A 72 2.07 5.21 8.00
C ILE A 72 2.57 4.13 7.05
N LEU A 73 3.87 3.85 7.08
CA LEU A 73 4.48 2.77 6.30
C LEU A 73 4.65 1.51 7.17
N VAL A 74 4.27 0.36 6.64
CA VAL A 74 4.48 -0.95 7.26
C VAL A 74 5.27 -1.82 6.28
N GLU A 75 6.49 -2.20 6.66
CA GLU A 75 7.42 -2.95 5.81
C GLU A 75 8.12 -4.02 6.64
N PRO A 76 7.89 -5.33 6.37
CA PRO A 76 8.54 -6.40 7.11
C PRO A 76 10.05 -6.50 6.84
N ASN A 77 10.53 -6.10 5.65
CA ASN A 77 11.94 -6.19 5.32
C ASN A 77 12.74 -5.03 5.94
N ALA A 78 13.53 -5.33 6.97
CA ALA A 78 14.34 -4.35 7.70
C ALA A 78 15.30 -3.55 6.80
N ARG A 79 15.80 -4.15 5.70
CA ARG A 79 16.71 -3.48 4.79
C ARG A 79 16.01 -2.43 3.92
N LEU A 80 14.77 -2.71 3.50
CA LEU A 80 13.92 -1.72 2.81
C LEU A 80 13.45 -0.64 3.77
N CYS A 81 13.01 -1.03 4.97
CA CYS A 81 12.59 -0.12 6.02
C CYS A 81 13.69 0.88 6.45
N ALA A 82 14.97 0.51 6.26
CA ALA A 82 16.12 1.36 6.56
C ALA A 82 16.40 2.45 5.49
N LEU A 83 15.73 2.40 4.33
CA LEU A 83 15.90 3.39 3.27
C LEU A 83 15.48 4.79 3.72
N GLU A 84 16.15 5.82 3.19
CA GLU A 84 15.91 7.22 3.58
C GLU A 84 14.45 7.64 3.33
N THR A 85 13.83 7.15 2.26
CA THR A 85 12.43 7.43 1.91
C THR A 85 11.45 7.10 3.05
N TYR A 86 11.71 6.03 3.80
CA TYR A 86 10.85 5.63 4.92
C TYR A 86 10.90 6.64 6.08
N ARG A 87 12.02 7.37 6.23
CA ARG A 87 12.17 8.41 7.26
C ARG A 87 11.31 9.65 6.99
N ALA A 88 10.79 9.81 5.77
CA ALA A 88 9.92 10.94 5.41
C ALA A 88 8.42 10.69 5.68
N ALA A 89 8.04 9.45 6.04
CA ALA A 89 6.69 9.15 6.53
C ALA A 89 6.51 9.60 7.99
N ASP A 90 5.26 9.73 8.45
CA ASP A 90 4.97 10.14 9.84
C ASP A 90 5.21 9.01 10.84
N LEU A 91 5.00 7.77 10.40
CA LEU A 91 5.33 6.56 11.16
C LEU A 91 5.83 5.49 10.20
N THR A 92 6.89 4.81 10.61
CA THR A 92 7.42 3.63 9.92
C THR A 92 7.45 2.46 10.89
N CYS A 93 6.90 1.33 10.46
CA CYS A 93 6.76 0.11 11.22
C CYS A 93 7.50 -1.04 10.53
N ASN A 94 8.52 -1.59 11.18
CA ASN A 94 9.24 -2.76 10.69
C ASN A 94 8.67 -4.07 11.27
N PHE A 95 7.51 -4.47 10.76
CA PHE A 95 6.88 -5.75 11.08
C PHE A 95 5.97 -6.17 9.93
N ALA A 96 5.60 -7.45 9.91
CA ALA A 96 4.59 -7.96 9.01
C ALA A 96 3.19 -7.90 9.64
N LEU A 97 2.15 -7.82 8.81
CA LEU A 97 0.76 -7.97 9.23
C LEU A 97 0.22 -9.28 8.68
N ALA A 98 -0.15 -10.19 9.56
CA ALA A 98 -0.81 -11.44 9.18
C ALA A 98 -1.69 -11.93 10.32
N ALA A 99 -2.78 -12.61 10.00
CA ALA A 99 -3.64 -13.20 11.01
C ALA A 99 -2.87 -14.26 11.80
N GLU A 100 -2.69 -14.02 13.10
CA GLU A 100 -1.94 -14.88 14.00
C GLU A 100 -2.82 -15.28 15.19
N PRO A 101 -2.73 -16.51 15.72
CA PRO A 101 -3.44 -16.90 16.95
C PRO A 101 -3.01 -16.06 18.16
N LYS A 102 -1.81 -15.50 18.11
CA LYS A 102 -1.23 -14.62 19.13
C LYS A 102 -1.22 -13.18 18.62
N VAL A 103 -1.28 -12.23 19.54
CA VAL A 103 -1.21 -10.79 19.22
C VAL A 103 0.08 -10.42 18.46
N ALA A 104 1.17 -11.10 18.79
CA ALA A 104 2.45 -10.96 18.13
C ALA A 104 3.18 -12.31 18.08
N ALA A 105 3.91 -12.55 16.99
CA ALA A 105 4.72 -13.75 16.78
C ALA A 105 6.03 -13.41 16.06
N LEU A 106 7.05 -14.26 16.20
CA LEU A 106 8.24 -14.21 15.37
C LEU A 106 8.08 -15.22 14.24
N ASN A 107 8.08 -14.72 13.01
CA ASN A 107 7.98 -15.51 11.80
C ASN A 107 9.21 -15.31 10.91
N ARG A 108 9.35 -16.17 9.91
CA ARG A 108 10.41 -16.07 8.91
C ARG A 108 9.90 -15.28 7.73
N LEU A 109 10.63 -14.24 7.35
CA LEU A 109 10.49 -13.56 6.06
C LEU A 109 11.54 -14.13 5.13
N PHE A 110 11.11 -14.95 4.19
CA PHE A 110 11.99 -15.61 3.25
C PHE A 110 12.24 -14.75 2.01
N TYR A 111 13.45 -14.83 1.44
CA TYR A 111 13.84 -14.03 0.28
C TYR A 111 13.70 -14.80 -1.03
N SER A 112 13.38 -14.06 -2.10
CA SER A 112 13.40 -14.59 -3.45
C SER A 112 14.77 -14.39 -4.12
N SER A 113 15.36 -15.47 -4.65
CA SER A 113 16.45 -15.42 -5.64
C SER A 113 17.69 -14.57 -5.25
N GLN A 114 18.21 -14.71 -4.02
CA GLN A 114 19.38 -13.99 -3.48
C GLN A 114 19.25 -12.45 -3.41
N ASP A 115 18.13 -11.87 -3.84
CA ASP A 115 17.85 -10.44 -3.72
C ASP A 115 17.12 -10.14 -2.40
N ARG A 116 17.90 -9.76 -1.39
CA ARG A 116 17.41 -9.43 -0.05
C ARG A 116 16.71 -8.06 0.05
N MET A 117 16.67 -7.32 -1.06
CA MET A 117 15.92 -6.07 -1.22
C MET A 117 14.74 -6.22 -2.20
N GLY A 118 14.57 -7.42 -2.76
CA GLY A 118 13.60 -7.68 -3.83
C GLY A 118 12.15 -7.66 -3.34
N GLN A 119 11.26 -7.34 -4.28
CA GLN A 119 9.81 -7.25 -4.07
C GLN A 119 9.09 -8.60 -3.86
N GLY A 120 9.83 -9.70 -3.71
CA GLY A 120 9.30 -11.06 -3.64
C GLY A 120 9.49 -11.75 -2.29
N SER A 121 9.77 -10.97 -1.23
CA SER A 121 9.97 -11.50 0.12
C SER A 121 8.65 -12.02 0.68
N SER A 122 8.61 -13.20 1.29
CA SER A 122 7.35 -13.87 1.63
C SER A 122 7.35 -14.40 3.06
N LEU A 123 6.20 -14.32 3.74
CA LEU A 123 5.96 -15.09 4.96
C LEU A 123 5.59 -16.56 4.68
N PHE A 124 5.13 -16.83 3.45
CA PHE A 124 4.65 -18.14 3.02
C PHE A 124 5.75 -18.90 2.27
N VAL A 125 5.96 -20.16 2.65
CA VAL A 125 6.96 -21.07 2.05
C VAL A 125 6.53 -21.53 0.66
N GLU A 126 5.23 -21.51 0.40
CA GLU A 126 4.57 -22.07 -0.79
C GLU A 126 4.81 -21.26 -2.07
N LYS A 127 5.49 -20.10 -2.00
CA LYS A 127 5.84 -19.33 -3.19
C LYS A 127 6.95 -20.02 -3.98
N PRO A 128 6.80 -20.16 -5.32
CA PRO A 128 7.70 -20.99 -6.14
C PRO A 128 9.16 -20.50 -6.23
N ASN A 129 9.46 -19.27 -5.79
CA ASN A 129 10.78 -18.65 -5.93
C ASN A 129 11.47 -18.33 -4.59
N VAL A 130 11.04 -18.96 -3.49
CA VAL A 130 11.54 -18.67 -2.14
C VAL A 130 12.66 -19.62 -1.72
N ASP A 131 13.78 -19.07 -1.25
CA ASP A 131 14.84 -19.87 -0.62
C ASP A 131 14.55 -20.04 0.88
N THR A 132 14.14 -21.25 1.27
CA THR A 132 13.83 -21.56 2.67
C THR A 132 15.04 -21.49 3.61
N ALA A 133 16.26 -21.46 3.06
CA ALA A 133 17.50 -21.28 3.82
C ALA A 133 17.91 -19.80 3.98
N ASP A 134 17.39 -18.88 3.17
CA ASP A 134 17.67 -17.44 3.26
C ASP A 134 16.44 -16.67 3.76
N PHE A 135 16.45 -16.36 5.06
CA PHE A 135 15.37 -15.64 5.73
C PHE A 135 15.91 -14.71 6.81
N ASP A 136 15.13 -13.67 7.11
CA ASP A 136 15.27 -12.91 8.35
C ASP A 136 14.09 -13.22 9.29
N TRP A 137 14.33 -13.10 10.59
CA TRP A 137 13.25 -13.10 11.58
C TRP A 137 12.54 -11.76 11.54
N VAL A 138 11.20 -11.81 11.44
CA VAL A 138 10.35 -10.63 11.47
C VAL A 138 9.30 -10.77 12.56
N LEU A 139 8.99 -9.66 13.22
CA LEU A 139 7.83 -9.57 14.09
C LEU A 139 6.58 -9.54 13.21
N THR A 140 5.63 -10.42 13.48
CA THR A 140 4.30 -10.40 12.87
C THR A 140 3.31 -9.94 13.92
N ILE A 141 2.45 -8.99 13.54
CA ILE A 141 1.42 -8.41 14.41
C ILE A 141 0.05 -8.72 13.81
N ASP A 142 -0.90 -9.06 14.68
CA ASP A 142 -2.31 -9.20 14.31
C ASP A 142 -2.85 -7.88 13.69
N PRO A 143 -3.39 -7.90 12.45
CA PRO A 143 -3.85 -6.70 11.76
C PRO A 143 -4.96 -5.97 12.52
N HIS A 144 -5.82 -6.70 13.21
CA HIS A 144 -6.93 -6.09 13.97
C HIS A 144 -6.42 -5.37 15.22
N ARG A 145 -5.43 -5.93 15.92
CA ARG A 145 -4.75 -5.21 17.01
C ARG A 145 -4.04 -3.96 16.49
N PHE A 146 -3.31 -4.07 15.39
CA PHE A 146 -2.62 -2.93 14.80
C PHE A 146 -3.58 -1.80 14.43
N ALA A 147 -4.68 -2.12 13.73
CA ALA A 147 -5.72 -1.15 13.38
C ALA A 147 -6.30 -0.44 14.61
N LYS A 148 -6.52 -1.17 15.72
CA LYS A 148 -6.98 -0.57 16.98
C LYS A 148 -5.98 0.41 17.59
N GLU A 149 -4.69 0.11 17.54
CA GLU A 149 -3.66 1.03 18.03
C GLU A 149 -3.56 2.28 17.14
N ILE A 150 -3.71 2.15 15.81
CA ILE A 150 -3.80 3.30 14.91
C ILE A 150 -5.02 4.17 15.24
N ALA A 151 -6.19 3.56 15.42
CA ALA A 151 -7.40 4.28 15.79
C ALA A 151 -7.20 5.06 17.10
N LYS A 152 -6.62 4.41 18.11
CA LYS A 152 -6.32 5.04 19.40
C LYS A 152 -5.32 6.18 19.28
N ALA A 153 -4.24 6.01 18.52
CA ALA A 153 -3.16 6.98 18.44
C ALA A 153 -3.49 8.21 17.58
N TYR A 154 -4.19 8.01 16.45
CA TYR A 154 -4.41 9.07 15.46
C TYR A 154 -5.85 9.56 15.37
N SER A 155 -6.82 8.76 15.83
CA SER A 155 -8.24 9.16 15.79
C SER A 155 -8.78 9.51 17.17
N GLY A 156 -8.35 8.83 18.23
CA GLY A 156 -8.93 9.02 19.56
C GLY A 156 -10.46 8.87 19.49
N ASP A 157 -11.19 9.89 19.98
CA ASP A 157 -12.66 9.96 19.89
C ASP A 157 -13.18 10.60 18.58
N ASP A 158 -12.29 11.14 17.72
CA ASP A 158 -12.67 11.70 16.43
C ASP A 158 -13.10 10.59 15.46
N LYS A 159 -14.40 10.59 15.15
CA LYS A 159 -15.01 9.65 14.20
C LYS A 159 -15.03 10.17 12.76
N THR A 160 -14.50 11.36 12.51
CA THR A 160 -14.51 12.00 11.18
C THR A 160 -13.22 11.76 10.39
N THR A 161 -12.12 11.36 11.04
CA THR A 161 -10.85 11.10 10.34
C THR A 161 -11.01 9.93 9.37
N LYS A 162 -10.73 10.17 8.09
CA LYS A 162 -10.82 9.15 7.04
C LYS A 162 -9.58 8.26 7.04
N ILE A 163 -9.74 7.01 6.60
CA ILE A 163 -8.67 6.02 6.48
C ILE A 163 -8.59 5.54 5.04
N ILE A 164 -7.39 5.55 4.47
CA ILE A 164 -7.08 4.81 3.24
C ILE A 164 -6.09 3.71 3.62
N LEU A 165 -6.38 2.49 3.18
CA LEU A 165 -5.44 1.37 3.27
C LEU A 165 -4.88 1.09 1.89
N ARG A 166 -3.57 1.28 1.67
CA ARG A 166 -2.87 0.74 0.51
C ARG A 166 -2.19 -0.58 0.91
N ILE A 167 -2.37 -1.62 0.10
CA ILE A 167 -1.92 -2.96 0.46
C ILE A 167 -1.28 -3.71 -0.70
N ASN A 168 -0.17 -4.35 -0.38
CA ASN A 168 0.54 -5.33 -1.19
C ASN A 168 1.26 -6.26 -0.19
N ASN A 169 0.58 -7.31 0.29
CA ASN A 169 0.96 -8.04 1.50
C ASN A 169 1.05 -9.56 1.28
N GLU A 170 1.51 -9.95 0.10
CA GLU A 170 2.01 -11.29 -0.20
C GLU A 170 1.02 -12.42 0.10
N GLY A 171 -0.28 -12.18 -0.10
CA GLY A 171 -1.36 -13.14 0.13
C GLY A 171 -2.14 -12.94 1.44
N ALA A 172 -1.69 -12.05 2.33
CA ALA A 172 -2.38 -11.69 3.57
C ALA A 172 -3.25 -10.42 3.43
N GLU A 173 -3.61 -10.03 2.19
CA GLU A 173 -4.39 -8.83 1.92
C GLU A 173 -5.80 -8.90 2.53
N ASP A 174 -6.46 -10.04 2.40
CA ASP A 174 -7.83 -10.26 2.88
C ASP A 174 -7.95 -10.09 4.40
N ASP A 175 -7.02 -10.66 5.17
CA ASP A 175 -7.02 -10.57 6.63
C ASP A 175 -6.84 -9.11 7.08
N VAL A 176 -5.92 -8.38 6.47
CA VAL A 176 -5.67 -6.97 6.79
C VAL A 176 -6.86 -6.10 6.39
N ILE A 177 -7.42 -6.28 5.19
CA ILE A 177 -8.57 -5.49 4.73
C ILE A 177 -9.78 -5.71 5.66
N LYS A 178 -10.09 -6.97 6.00
CA LYS A 178 -11.20 -7.30 6.91
C LYS A 178 -10.98 -6.73 8.31
N ALA A 179 -9.76 -6.80 8.83
CA ALA A 179 -9.42 -6.25 10.13
C ALA A 179 -9.57 -4.72 10.17
N PHE A 180 -9.06 -4.02 9.16
CA PHE A 180 -9.20 -2.57 9.06
C PHE A 180 -10.66 -2.15 8.90
N HIS A 181 -11.43 -2.85 8.06
CA HIS A 181 -12.86 -2.57 7.91
C HIS A 181 -13.62 -2.80 9.23
N THR A 182 -13.29 -3.85 9.98
CA THR A 182 -13.92 -4.13 11.29
C THR A 182 -13.68 -2.99 12.30
N VAL A 183 -12.49 -2.38 12.29
CA VAL A 183 -12.14 -1.31 13.24
C VAL A 183 -12.64 0.06 12.80
N PHE A 184 -12.56 0.37 11.50
CA PHE A 184 -12.82 1.71 10.98
C PHE A 184 -14.21 1.87 10.34
N GLY A 185 -14.86 0.78 9.94
CA GLY A 185 -16.16 0.81 9.26
C GLY A 185 -16.16 1.77 8.07
N ASP A 186 -17.18 2.63 8.00
CA ASP A 186 -17.35 3.64 6.95
C ASP A 186 -16.20 4.67 6.86
N ARG A 187 -15.34 4.74 7.88
CA ARG A 187 -14.15 5.59 7.83
C ARG A 187 -13.06 5.02 6.93
N LEU A 188 -13.09 3.72 6.61
CA LEU A 188 -12.22 3.12 5.59
C LEU A 188 -12.76 3.50 4.20
N VAL A 189 -12.34 4.66 3.72
CA VAL A 189 -12.92 5.28 2.51
C VAL A 189 -12.37 4.71 1.21
N ALA A 190 -11.26 3.97 1.26
CA ALA A 190 -10.77 3.20 0.11
C ALA A 190 -9.75 2.14 0.54
N VAL A 191 -9.69 1.08 -0.28
CA VAL A 191 -8.54 0.17 -0.36
C VAL A 191 -7.81 0.46 -1.67
N MET A 192 -6.49 0.58 -1.60
CA MET A 192 -5.61 0.80 -2.75
C MET A 192 -4.56 -0.31 -2.84
N GLY A 193 -3.91 -0.46 -3.99
CA GLY A 193 -2.79 -1.39 -4.12
C GLY A 193 -2.93 -2.36 -5.29
N SER A 194 -2.41 -3.58 -5.08
CA SER A 194 -2.51 -4.73 -5.97
C SER A 194 -2.95 -5.93 -5.14
N LEU A 195 -3.98 -6.65 -5.59
CA LEU A 195 -4.45 -7.88 -4.95
C LEU A 195 -3.98 -9.14 -5.69
N SER A 196 -3.09 -9.01 -6.67
CA SER A 196 -2.70 -10.14 -7.53
C SER A 196 -1.98 -11.26 -6.78
N ASP A 197 -1.34 -10.97 -5.64
CA ASP A 197 -0.70 -12.00 -4.82
C ASP A 197 -1.70 -12.87 -4.06
N VAL A 198 -2.93 -12.39 -3.80
CA VAL A 198 -4.02 -13.24 -3.28
C VAL A 198 -4.32 -14.37 -4.24
N GLU A 199 -4.42 -14.08 -5.55
CA GLU A 199 -4.66 -15.14 -6.55
C GLU A 199 -3.49 -16.13 -6.61
N LYS A 200 -2.24 -15.64 -6.55
CA LYS A 200 -1.06 -16.51 -6.61
C LYS A 200 -0.95 -17.44 -5.39
N VAL A 201 -1.33 -16.96 -4.20
CA VAL A 201 -1.17 -17.69 -2.94
C VAL A 201 -2.41 -18.51 -2.57
N LYS A 202 -3.61 -17.94 -2.76
CA LYS A 202 -4.89 -18.51 -2.30
C LYS A 202 -5.82 -18.94 -3.46
N GLY A 203 -5.47 -18.62 -4.71
CA GLY A 203 -6.23 -18.98 -5.89
C GLY A 203 -7.27 -17.94 -6.31
N ALA A 204 -7.78 -18.08 -7.54
CA ALA A 204 -8.73 -17.12 -8.15
C ALA A 204 -10.05 -16.98 -7.37
N GLU A 205 -10.57 -18.07 -6.79
CA GLU A 205 -11.80 -18.03 -5.99
C GLU A 205 -11.66 -17.14 -4.74
N ALA A 206 -10.49 -17.17 -4.09
CA ALA A 206 -10.20 -16.31 -2.95
C ALA A 206 -10.10 -14.84 -3.36
N LEU A 207 -9.50 -14.55 -4.51
CA LEU A 207 -9.44 -13.20 -5.07
C LEU A 207 -10.84 -12.67 -5.39
N ASP A 208 -11.67 -13.46 -6.07
CA ASP A 208 -13.06 -13.10 -6.39
C ASP A 208 -13.88 -12.86 -5.12
N GLY A 209 -13.71 -13.71 -4.11
CA GLY A 209 -14.33 -13.54 -2.80
C GLY A 209 -13.92 -12.24 -2.11
N LEU A 210 -12.63 -11.86 -2.21
CA LEU A 210 -12.13 -10.60 -1.65
C LEU A 210 -12.71 -9.39 -2.38
N TYR A 211 -12.74 -9.40 -3.72
CA TYR A 211 -13.37 -8.31 -4.48
C TYR A 211 -14.86 -8.18 -4.15
N ARG A 212 -15.57 -9.29 -4.01
CA ARG A 212 -16.98 -9.29 -3.60
C ARG A 212 -17.16 -8.68 -2.21
N TYR A 213 -16.34 -9.09 -1.24
CA TYR A 213 -16.38 -8.52 0.10
C TYR A 213 -16.16 -7.00 0.10
N ILE A 214 -15.15 -6.51 -0.63
CA ILE A 214 -14.84 -5.08 -0.75
C ILE A 214 -16.03 -4.32 -1.36
N ALA A 215 -16.64 -4.88 -2.41
CA ALA A 215 -17.80 -4.29 -3.08
C ALA A 215 -19.05 -4.29 -2.20
N ASP A 216 -19.35 -5.39 -1.52
CA ASP A 216 -20.50 -5.53 -0.61
C ASP A 216 -20.38 -4.60 0.60
N ALA A 217 -19.16 -4.34 1.06
CA ALA A 217 -18.86 -3.35 2.09
C ALA A 217 -18.92 -1.89 1.59
N GLY A 218 -19.14 -1.67 0.29
CA GLY A 218 -19.19 -0.33 -0.30
C GLY A 218 -17.83 0.38 -0.34
N ILE A 219 -16.73 -0.34 -0.20
CA ILE A 219 -15.38 0.23 -0.15
C ILE A 219 -14.82 0.32 -1.58
N PRO A 220 -14.46 1.52 -2.08
CA PRO A 220 -13.80 1.64 -3.37
C PRO A 220 -12.44 0.94 -3.38
N PHE A 221 -12.21 0.06 -4.37
CA PHE A 221 -10.88 -0.43 -4.69
C PHE A 221 -10.24 0.41 -5.81
N ILE A 222 -9.05 0.95 -5.55
CA ILE A 222 -8.34 1.81 -6.51
C ILE A 222 -6.93 1.26 -6.71
N PRO A 223 -6.58 0.75 -7.90
CA PRO A 223 -5.23 0.31 -8.17
C PRO A 223 -4.22 1.42 -7.87
N LEU A 224 -3.17 1.07 -7.14
CA LEU A 224 -2.04 1.96 -6.85
C LEU A 224 -0.79 1.10 -6.63
N HIS A 225 0.03 0.99 -7.67
CA HIS A 225 1.29 0.28 -7.61
C HIS A 225 2.37 0.99 -8.43
N SER A 226 3.54 0.38 -8.63
CA SER A 226 4.68 0.95 -9.34
C SER A 226 4.43 1.35 -10.80
N ASP A 227 3.33 0.90 -11.43
CA ASP A 227 2.97 1.33 -12.78
C ASP A 227 2.32 2.72 -12.74
N PHE A 228 2.93 3.65 -13.46
CA PHE A 228 2.45 5.01 -13.65
C PHE A 228 0.99 5.07 -14.11
N ALA A 229 0.50 4.07 -14.85
CA ALA A 229 -0.90 3.99 -15.28
C ALA A 229 -1.90 4.09 -14.10
N THR A 230 -1.49 3.66 -12.90
CA THR A 230 -2.35 3.66 -11.71
C THR A 230 -2.36 5.00 -10.95
N TRP A 231 -1.32 5.82 -11.13
CA TRP A 231 -1.11 7.01 -10.31
C TRP A 231 -2.17 8.11 -10.52
N PRO A 232 -2.60 8.46 -11.75
CA PRO A 232 -3.56 9.55 -11.94
C PRO A 232 -4.86 9.38 -11.18
N LYS A 233 -5.47 8.19 -11.24
CA LYS A 233 -6.75 7.91 -10.56
C LYS A 233 -6.57 7.89 -9.04
N ALA A 234 -5.51 7.26 -8.55
CA ALA A 234 -5.23 7.17 -7.12
C ALA A 234 -4.95 8.54 -6.50
N ILE A 235 -4.07 9.34 -7.11
CA ILE A 235 -3.70 10.67 -6.62
C ILE A 235 -4.91 11.61 -6.63
N ALA A 236 -5.73 11.58 -7.69
CA ALA A 236 -6.98 12.35 -7.75
C ALA A 236 -7.97 11.96 -6.65
N PHE A 237 -8.07 10.66 -6.31
CA PHE A 237 -8.91 10.20 -5.22
C PHE A 237 -8.39 10.65 -3.85
N VAL A 238 -7.08 10.52 -3.58
CA VAL A 238 -6.52 11.01 -2.30
C VAL A 238 -6.78 12.50 -2.15
N ARG A 239 -6.63 13.28 -3.24
CA ARG A 239 -6.97 14.70 -3.26
C ARG A 239 -8.43 14.95 -2.88
N SER A 240 -9.38 14.18 -3.43
CA SER A 240 -10.81 14.38 -3.13
C SER A 240 -11.17 14.05 -1.68
N GLN A 241 -10.33 13.33 -0.95
CA GLN A 241 -10.54 13.10 0.48
C GLN A 241 -10.15 14.27 1.36
N LEU A 242 -9.31 15.19 0.85
CA LEU A 242 -8.80 16.37 1.56
C LEU A 242 -9.48 17.68 1.17
N ALA A 243 -10.18 17.68 0.03
CA ALA A 243 -11.00 18.80 -0.45
C ALA A 243 -12.29 18.93 0.35
#